data_AF-A0A5M8S7R0-F1
#
_entry.id   AF-A0A5M8S7R0-F1
#
_cell.length_a   1.000
_cell.length_b   1.000
_cell.length_c   1.000
_cell.angle_alpha   90.00
_cell.angle_beta   90.00
_cell.angle_gamma   90.00
#
_symmetry.space_group_name_H-M   'P 1'
#
loop_
_entity.id
_entity.type
_entity.pdbx_description
1 polymer ?
#
loop_
_entity_poly.entity_id
_entity_poly.type
_entity_poly.pdbx_seq_one_letter_code
_entity_poly.pdbx_strand_id
1 'polypeptide(L)'
;MRQTLSAPATRFWKEGKKITKGDLTPLPGTAIATFEKGHYPQDRDTGKHAAIYLGQDADGIQVLDQWKSQGHVEKRTIPWKPHRAGASNDGSKFSIIEW
;
A
#
# COMPACT_ATOMS: atom_id res chain seq x y z
N MET A 1 9.03 -4.82 -2.88
CA MET A 1 9.01 -3.68 -3.83
C MET A 1 10.31 -3.53 -4.61
N ARG A 2 11.40 -3.00 -4.04
CA ARG A 2 12.66 -2.78 -4.80
C ARG A 2 13.30 -4.07 -5.31
N GLN A 3 13.25 -5.14 -4.50
CA GLN A 3 13.74 -6.48 -4.89
C GLN A 3 12.83 -7.23 -5.85
N THR A 4 11.53 -6.89 -5.92
CA THR A 4 10.52 -7.69 -6.61
C THR A 4 10.01 -7.05 -7.90
N LEU A 5 10.03 -5.73 -7.97
CA LEU A 5 9.49 -4.94 -9.08
C LEU A 5 10.54 -4.01 -9.72
N SER A 6 11.81 -4.11 -9.31
CA SER A 6 12.87 -3.16 -9.70
C SER A 6 12.48 -1.69 -9.50
N ALA A 7 11.60 -1.42 -8.52
CA ALA A 7 11.04 -0.10 -8.30
C ALA A 7 12.14 0.94 -8.02
N PRO A 8 12.04 2.17 -8.55
CA PRO A 8 13.00 3.23 -8.27
C PRO A 8 12.97 3.63 -6.79
N ALA A 9 13.93 4.45 -6.37
CA ALA A 9 13.95 4.95 -4.99
C ALA A 9 12.60 5.61 -4.63
N THR A 10 12.13 5.39 -3.41
CA THR A 10 10.80 5.84 -2.92
C THR A 10 10.55 7.33 -3.07
N ARG A 11 11.61 8.15 -3.12
CA ARG A 11 11.53 9.60 -3.42
C ARG A 11 10.99 9.94 -4.80
N PHE A 12 11.02 8.99 -5.74
CA PHE A 12 10.51 9.17 -7.09
C PHE A 12 9.07 8.67 -7.25
N TRP A 13 8.52 8.02 -6.24
CA TRP A 13 7.16 7.51 -6.30
C TRP A 13 6.16 8.64 -6.22
N LYS A 14 5.18 8.60 -7.12
CA LYS A 14 4.07 9.54 -7.22
C LYS A 14 2.76 8.83 -6.88
N GLU A 15 1.86 9.58 -6.24
CA GLU A 15 0.51 9.10 -5.96
C GLU A 15 -0.27 8.97 -7.27
N GLY A 16 -0.55 7.73 -7.67
CA GLY A 16 -1.46 7.42 -8.76
C GLY A 16 -2.90 7.31 -8.28
N LYS A 17 -3.69 6.49 -8.97
CA LYS A 17 -5.11 6.29 -8.65
C LYS A 17 -5.31 5.77 -7.21
N LYS A 18 -6.23 6.40 -6.48
CA LYS A 18 -6.68 5.97 -5.14
C LYS A 18 -7.30 4.58 -5.21
N ILE A 19 -6.99 3.71 -4.25
CA ILE A 19 -7.71 2.45 -4.09
C ILE A 19 -9.01 2.73 -3.33
N THR A 20 -10.14 2.38 -3.95
CA THR A 20 -11.47 2.52 -3.34
C THR A 20 -12.22 1.19 -3.36
N LYS A 21 -13.08 1.00 -2.35
CA LYS A 21 -13.86 -0.23 -2.21
C LYS A 21 -14.75 -0.45 -3.43
N GLY A 22 -14.59 -1.60 -4.09
CA GLY A 22 -15.34 -1.99 -5.29
C GLY A 22 -14.72 -1.54 -6.61
N ASP A 23 -13.59 -0.82 -6.59
CA ASP A 23 -12.88 -0.47 -7.82
C ASP A 23 -12.03 -1.65 -8.31
N LEU A 24 -12.33 -2.13 -9.53
CA LEU A 24 -11.64 -3.25 -10.18
C LEU A 24 -10.48 -2.81 -11.08
N THR A 25 -10.18 -1.51 -11.13
CA THR A 25 -9.06 -0.97 -11.91
C THR A 25 -7.68 -1.50 -11.44
N PRO A 26 -7.40 -1.61 -10.13
CA PRO A 26 -6.14 -2.19 -9.66
C PRO A 26 -6.12 -3.69 -9.94
N LEU A 27 -5.12 -4.16 -10.68
CA LEU A 27 -4.95 -5.58 -10.99
C LEU A 27 -4.08 -6.25 -9.91
N PRO A 28 -4.28 -7.55 -9.62
CA PRO A 28 -3.35 -8.30 -8.79
C PRO A 28 -1.91 -8.17 -9.31
N GLY A 29 -0.96 -7.89 -8.41
CA GLY A 29 0.43 -7.56 -8.74
C GLY A 29 0.72 -6.06 -8.80
N THR A 30 -0.28 -5.19 -8.77
CA THR A 30 -0.07 -3.73 -8.78
C THR A 30 0.64 -3.26 -7.51
N ALA A 31 1.64 -2.39 -7.71
CA ALA A 31 2.36 -1.74 -6.64
C ALA A 31 1.49 -0.66 -5.99
N ILE A 32 1.26 -0.73 -4.67
CA ILE A 32 0.48 0.26 -3.93
C ILE A 32 1.26 0.79 -2.71
N ALA A 33 0.99 2.04 -2.34
CA ALA A 33 1.54 2.64 -1.14
C ALA A 33 0.61 3.68 -0.53
N THR A 34 0.88 4.04 0.71
CA THR A 34 0.33 5.23 1.35
C THR A 34 1.05 6.48 0.84
N PHE A 35 0.29 7.52 0.52
CA PHE A 35 0.82 8.81 0.08
C PHE A 35 0.28 9.94 0.97
N GLU A 36 1.09 11.00 1.12
CA GLU A 36 0.66 12.26 1.71
C GLU A 36 0.95 13.40 0.74
N LYS A 37 -0.08 14.20 0.41
CA LYS A 37 0.03 15.33 -0.53
C LYS A 37 0.66 14.93 -1.88
N GLY A 38 0.34 13.74 -2.41
CA GLY A 38 0.86 13.27 -3.70
C GLY A 38 2.22 12.58 -3.66
N HIS A 39 2.88 12.52 -2.50
CA HIS A 39 4.24 11.99 -2.37
C HIS A 39 4.34 10.89 -1.31
N TYR A 40 5.22 9.91 -1.56
CA TYR A 40 5.55 8.92 -0.54
C TYR A 40 6.35 9.64 0.58
N PRO A 41 5.86 9.64 1.83
CA PRO A 41 6.49 10.45 2.87
C PRO A 41 7.94 9.96 3.11
N GLN A 42 8.91 10.86 3.26
CA GLN A 42 10.33 10.49 3.49
C GLN A 42 10.74 10.56 4.97
N ASP A 43 10.14 11.47 5.76
CA ASP A 43 10.68 11.84 7.09
C ASP A 43 9.85 11.39 8.30
N ARG A 44 8.78 10.61 8.09
CA ARG A 44 7.96 10.04 9.17
C ARG A 44 8.28 8.58 9.48
N ASP A 45 8.36 8.23 10.76
CA ASP A 45 8.55 6.83 11.16
C ASP A 45 7.24 6.02 11.15
N THR A 46 6.10 6.69 11.04
CA THR A 46 4.76 6.08 11.14
C THR A 46 3.89 6.45 9.94
N GLY A 47 2.93 5.57 9.60
CA GLY A 47 1.93 5.82 8.57
C GLY A 47 2.37 5.61 7.12
N LYS A 48 3.63 5.20 6.89
CA LYS A 48 4.12 4.81 5.57
C LYS A 48 4.02 3.30 5.40
N HIS A 49 3.48 2.85 4.29
CA HIS A 49 3.50 1.45 3.93
C HIS A 49 3.48 1.27 2.42
N ALA A 50 4.14 0.21 1.95
CA ALA A 50 4.15 -0.17 0.55
C ALA A 50 3.92 -1.67 0.45
N ALA A 51 3.06 -2.09 -0.47
CA ALA A 51 2.63 -3.46 -0.61
C ALA A 51 2.33 -3.81 -2.06
N ILE A 52 2.22 -5.10 -2.36
CA ILE A 52 1.72 -5.58 -3.65
C ILE A 52 0.24 -5.92 -3.47
N TYR A 53 -0.61 -5.31 -4.27
CA TYR A 53 -2.05 -5.57 -4.26
C TYR A 53 -2.34 -6.98 -4.79
N LEU A 54 -3.17 -7.76 -4.09
CA LEU A 54 -3.61 -9.09 -4.52
C LEU A 54 -5.10 -9.12 -4.89
N GLY A 55 -5.89 -8.19 -4.35
CA GLY A 55 -7.33 -8.14 -4.49
C GLY A 55 -7.96 -7.30 -3.40
N GLN A 56 -9.29 -7.24 -3.41
CA GLN A 56 -10.06 -6.61 -2.36
C GLN A 56 -11.43 -7.27 -2.23
N ASP A 57 -12.02 -7.16 -1.04
CA ASP A 57 -13.35 -7.67 -0.74
C ASP A 57 -14.11 -6.71 0.19
N ALA A 58 -15.18 -7.22 0.82
CA ALA A 58 -15.99 -6.43 1.73
C ALA A 58 -15.20 -5.96 2.97
N ASP A 59 -14.18 -6.71 3.38
CA ASP A 59 -13.44 -6.53 4.62
C ASP A 59 -12.24 -5.59 4.43
N GLY A 60 -11.55 -5.68 3.30
CA GLY A 60 -10.37 -4.86 3.04
C GLY A 60 -9.71 -5.07 1.69
N ILE A 61 -8.48 -4.57 1.59
CA ILE A 61 -7.56 -4.90 0.51
C ILE A 61 -6.66 -6.07 0.96
N GLN A 62 -6.53 -7.08 0.12
CA GLN A 62 -5.59 -8.17 0.32
C GLN A 62 -4.26 -7.79 -0.30
N VAL A 63 -3.19 -7.86 0.48
CA VAL A 63 -1.86 -7.44 0.05
C VAL A 63 -0.82 -8.48 0.39
N LEU A 64 0.26 -8.46 -0.38
CA LEU A 64 1.52 -9.09 -0.04
C LEU A 64 2.49 -8.01 0.43
N ASP A 65 2.97 -8.11 1.67
CA ASP A 65 3.93 -7.14 2.20
C ASP A 65 4.94 -7.77 3.16
N GLN A 66 5.90 -6.94 3.55
CA GLN A 66 6.91 -7.25 4.55
C GLN A 66 7.19 -5.97 5.33
N TRP A 67 7.30 -6.07 6.65
CA TRP A 67 7.90 -5.04 7.49
C TRP A 67 8.97 -5.62 8.40
N LYS A 68 9.79 -4.75 9.02
CA LYS A 68 11.00 -5.13 9.77
C LYS A 68 10.78 -6.23 10.81
N SER A 69 9.74 -6.13 11.64
CA SER A 69 9.46 -7.10 12.70
C SER A 69 8.80 -8.40 12.22
N GLN A 70 8.19 -8.42 11.03
CA GLN A 70 7.65 -9.66 10.46
C GLN A 70 8.77 -10.56 9.95
N GLY A 71 9.85 -9.98 9.40
CA GLY A 71 11.04 -10.72 8.97
C GLY A 71 10.86 -11.57 7.70
N HIS A 72 9.63 -11.80 7.25
CA HIS A 72 9.29 -12.52 6.02
C HIS A 72 8.11 -11.86 5.29
N VAL A 73 7.94 -12.22 4.02
CA VAL A 73 6.81 -11.76 3.20
C VAL A 73 5.57 -12.54 3.58
N GLU A 74 4.47 -11.85 3.88
CA GLU A 74 3.21 -12.49 4.26
C GLU A 74 2.02 -11.83 3.55
N LYS A 75 0.93 -12.59 3.40
CA LYS A 75 -0.34 -12.05 2.95
C LYS A 75 -1.11 -11.52 4.15
N ARG A 76 -1.65 -10.31 4.05
CA ARG A 76 -2.58 -9.80 5.04
C ARG A 76 -3.72 -9.02 4.42
N THR A 77 -4.81 -8.91 5.17
CA THR A 77 -5.93 -8.02 4.84
C THR A 77 -5.74 -6.70 5.57
N ILE A 78 -5.71 -5.60 4.83
CA ILE A 78 -5.76 -4.24 5.39
C ILE A 78 -7.21 -3.78 5.33
N PRO A 79 -7.88 -3.60 6.49
CA PRO A 79 -9.31 -3.34 6.52
C PRO A 79 -9.67 -1.96 5.97
N TRP A 80 -10.87 -1.82 5.40
CA TRP A 80 -11.41 -0.52 4.97
C TRP A 80 -11.70 0.44 6.12
N LYS A 81 -11.97 -0.10 7.31
CA LYS A 81 -12.30 0.64 8.53
C LYS A 81 -11.54 0.01 9.71
N PRO A 82 -10.27 0.38 9.94
CA PRO A 82 -9.51 -0.19 11.05
C PRO A 82 -10.04 0.28 12.42
N HIS A 83 -9.96 -0.59 13.42
CA HIS A 83 -10.30 -0.27 14.81
C HIS A 83 -9.33 0.73 15.47
N ARG A 84 -8.10 0.88 14.95
CA ARG A 84 -7.12 1.87 15.41
C ARG A 84 -6.66 2.72 14.23
N ALA A 85 -6.57 4.03 14.44
CA ALA A 85 -6.13 4.97 13.40
C ALA A 85 -4.66 4.73 13.04
N GLY A 86 -4.40 4.37 11.78
CA GLY A 86 -3.06 4.27 11.23
C GLY A 86 -3.14 4.07 9.72
N ALA A 87 -2.53 4.97 8.95
CA ALA A 87 -2.64 4.95 7.48
C ALA A 87 -2.14 3.64 6.85
N SER A 88 -1.14 3.00 7.45
CA SER A 88 -0.61 1.70 7.05
C SER A 88 -1.58 0.53 7.23
N ASN A 89 -2.65 0.72 8.02
CA ASN A 89 -3.67 -0.28 8.35
C ASN A 89 -5.07 0.12 7.85
N ASP A 90 -5.17 1.16 7.03
CA ASP A 90 -6.41 1.65 6.45
C ASP A 90 -6.35 1.50 4.94
N GLY A 91 -7.14 0.57 4.39
CA GLY A 91 -7.15 0.26 2.95
C GLY A 91 -7.50 1.48 2.08
N SER A 92 -8.23 2.46 2.63
CA SER A 92 -8.61 3.69 1.91
C SER A 92 -7.46 4.70 1.77
N LYS A 93 -6.32 4.49 2.45
CA LYS A 93 -5.15 5.37 2.38
C LYS A 93 -4.14 4.96 1.32
N PHE A 94 -4.35 3.81 0.68
CA PHE A 94 -3.48 3.32 -0.37
C PHE A 94 -3.86 3.90 -1.74
N SER A 95 -2.85 4.15 -2.54
CA SER A 95 -2.95 4.53 -3.95
C SER A 95 -1.98 3.69 -4.76
N ILE A 96 -2.26 3.52 -6.05
CA ILE A 96 -1.32 2.93 -7.01
C ILE A 96 -0.04 3.77 -7.02
N ILE A 97 1.11 3.11 -7.03
CA ILE A 97 2.39 3.78 -7.20
C ILE A 97 2.61 4.02 -8.70
N GLU A 98 2.90 5.27 -9.03
CA GLU A 98 3.43 5.66 -10.33
C GLU A 98 4.88 6.13 -10.15
N TRP A 99 5.72 5.98 -11.18
CA TRP A 99 7.12 6.40 -11.17
C TRP A 99 7.51 7.11 -12.47
#